data_AF-A0A8R7R8J4-F1
#
_entry.id   AF-A0A8R7R8J4-F1
#
_cell.length_a   1.000
_cell.length_b   1.000
_cell.length_c   1.000
_cell.angle_alpha   90.00
_cell.angle_beta   90.00
_cell.angle_gamma   90.00
#
_symmetry.space_group_name_H-M   'P 1'
#
loop_
_entity.id
_entity.type
_entity.pdbx_description
1 polymer ?
#
loop_
_entity_poly.entity_id
_entity_poly.type
_entity_poly.pdbx_seq_one_letter_code
_entity_poly.pdbx_strand_id
1 'polypeptide(L)'
;MPNHRRVDILDCCSGLLLCRGYDVSAQGDGFRYIVCNPATEKWVVLPNSGKAASEVATTRLGYDPAVSSHFYVFELVNEQEFYWDPDIVGVAVYSSETGGWVYKEKKWNAQIRLIDHRFASVFLNGYLHFEADCRGSSPCLAVVDTEGETWMNFGVPDGLFDGFIQWSQGRLHYANFQRDEDGFTIVVVYVLENYQSREWVLKHSVKTSYIIEAPLLEWVDFHLDRDFDWIAIHPECNMIFFTTSWDATFTCYNMDSRQVKLISGLEVHEPPYMPYVPLYAELQSLHI
;
A
#
# COMPACT_ATOMS: atom_id res chain seq x y z
N MET A 1 -19.87 3.57 14.96
CA MET A 1 -18.99 4.76 14.80
C MET A 1 -19.70 6.01 15.32
N PRO A 2 -18.99 6.97 15.93
CA PRO A 2 -19.55 8.28 16.33
C PRO A 2 -20.10 9.05 15.12
N ASN A 3 -20.96 10.06 15.37
CA ASN A 3 -21.50 10.96 14.35
C ASN A 3 -20.38 11.77 13.66
N HIS A 4 -19.81 11.21 12.59
CA HIS A 4 -18.87 11.91 11.71
C HIS A 4 -19.60 12.42 10.47
N ARG A 5 -19.19 13.59 9.96
CA ARG A 5 -19.74 14.12 8.70
C ARG A 5 -19.25 13.31 7.50
N ARG A 6 -18.01 12.84 7.56
CA ARG A 6 -17.30 12.12 6.50
C ARG A 6 -16.25 11.21 7.13
N VAL A 7 -16.07 10.02 6.54
CA VAL A 7 -15.01 9.08 6.88
C VAL A 7 -14.35 8.63 5.57
N ASP A 8 -13.05 8.84 5.47
CA ASP A 8 -12.24 8.37 4.34
C ASP A 8 -11.40 7.16 4.78
N ILE A 9 -11.39 6.08 4.01
CA ILE A 9 -10.55 4.91 4.29
C ILE A 9 -9.16 5.18 3.68
N LEU A 10 -8.12 5.04 4.48
CA LEU A 10 -6.75 5.37 4.10
C LEU A 10 -5.90 4.13 3.82
N ASP A 11 -6.08 3.06 4.61
CA ASP A 11 -5.29 1.85 4.47
C ASP A 11 -5.99 0.64 5.11
N CYS A 12 -5.54 -0.57 4.74
CA CYS A 12 -5.97 -1.82 5.35
C CYS A 12 -4.77 -2.73 5.66
N CYS A 13 -4.79 -3.40 6.81
CA CYS A 13 -3.73 -4.32 7.19
C CYS A 13 -4.30 -5.41 8.11
N SER A 14 -4.15 -6.67 7.72
CA SER A 14 -4.48 -7.85 8.53
C SER A 14 -5.87 -7.79 9.19
N GLY A 15 -6.87 -7.31 8.44
CA GLY A 15 -8.27 -7.19 8.87
C GLY A 15 -8.61 -5.98 9.73
N LEU A 16 -7.68 -5.05 9.88
CA LEU A 16 -7.92 -3.70 10.40
C LEU A 16 -8.00 -2.68 9.26
N LEU A 17 -8.81 -1.64 9.46
CA LEU A 17 -8.91 -0.48 8.58
C LEU A 17 -8.42 0.77 9.31
N LEU A 18 -7.61 1.56 8.61
CA LEU A 18 -7.25 2.91 9.01
C LEU A 18 -8.13 3.91 8.28
N CYS A 19 -8.77 4.81 9.02
CA CYS A 19 -9.68 5.80 8.50
C CYS A 19 -9.34 7.20 9.00
N ARG A 20 -9.72 8.21 8.22
CA ARG A 20 -9.76 9.61 8.60
C ARG A 20 -11.20 10.02 8.89
N GLY A 21 -11.51 10.36 10.13
CA GLY A 21 -12.83 10.85 10.54
C GLY A 21 -12.87 12.36 10.69
N TYR A 22 -13.87 13.01 10.09
CA TYR A 22 -14.12 14.45 10.19
C TYR A 22 -15.33 14.72 11.08
N ASP A 23 -15.11 15.43 12.19
CA ASP A 23 -16.15 15.75 13.17
C ASP A 23 -17.13 16.78 12.58
N VAL A 24 -18.44 16.58 12.83
CA VAL A 24 -19.51 17.49 12.39
C VAL A 24 -19.34 18.89 13.00
N SER A 25 -18.73 18.96 14.19
CA SER A 25 -18.53 20.20 14.96
C SER A 25 -17.21 20.93 14.66
N ALA A 26 -16.29 20.32 13.90
CA ALA A 26 -15.00 20.93 13.59
C ALA A 26 -15.20 22.13 12.65
N GLN A 27 -14.73 23.31 13.07
CA GLN A 27 -14.54 24.43 12.15
C GLN A 27 -13.21 24.25 11.43
N GLY A 28 -13.23 23.99 10.11
CA GLY A 28 -12.04 23.76 9.28
C GLY A 28 -11.76 22.27 8.99
N ASP A 29 -10.55 21.96 8.51
CA ASP A 29 -10.12 20.61 8.09
C ASP A 29 -9.65 19.71 9.26
N GLY A 30 -10.21 19.91 10.46
CA GLY A 30 -9.87 19.11 11.63
C GLY A 30 -10.33 17.67 11.49
N PHE A 31 -9.40 16.71 11.55
CA PHE A 31 -9.70 15.28 11.49
C PHE A 31 -9.04 14.50 12.62
N ARG A 32 -9.49 13.26 12.82
CA ARG A 32 -8.83 12.27 13.69
C ARG A 32 -8.64 10.96 12.94
N TYR A 33 -7.54 10.28 13.23
CA TYR A 33 -7.34 8.91 12.77
C TYR A 33 -8.17 7.95 13.60
N ILE A 34 -8.79 6.99 12.92
CA ILE A 34 -9.59 5.93 13.51
C ILE A 34 -9.03 4.62 13.00
N VAL A 35 -8.72 3.69 13.90
CA VAL A 35 -8.46 2.30 13.53
C VAL A 35 -9.66 1.49 13.93
N CYS A 36 -10.22 0.73 13.00
CA CYS A 36 -11.38 -0.10 13.25
C CYS A 36 -11.21 -1.52 12.73
N ASN A 37 -11.91 -2.44 13.39
CA ASN A 37 -12.11 -3.79 12.92
C ASN A 37 -13.59 -3.95 12.55
N PRO A 38 -13.95 -3.88 11.26
CA PRO A 38 -15.33 -4.04 10.81
C PRO A 38 -15.97 -5.37 11.25
N ALA A 39 -15.18 -6.45 11.33
CA ALA A 39 -15.70 -7.78 11.65
C ALA A 39 -16.11 -7.94 13.12
N THR A 40 -15.53 -7.14 14.02
CA THR A 40 -15.88 -7.13 15.45
C THR A 40 -16.65 -5.89 15.87
N GLU A 41 -16.92 -4.98 14.93
CA GLU A 41 -17.60 -3.69 15.16
C GLU A 41 -16.91 -2.80 16.22
N LYS A 42 -15.60 -2.95 16.42
CA LYS A 42 -14.83 -2.17 17.40
C LYS A 42 -13.90 -1.18 16.71
N TRP A 43 -13.65 -0.05 17.36
CA TRP A 43 -12.77 0.99 16.85
C TRP A 43 -12.05 1.74 17.97
N VAL A 44 -11.04 2.51 17.61
CA VAL A 44 -10.34 3.43 18.51
C VAL A 44 -10.03 4.71 17.75
N VAL A 45 -10.23 5.83 18.42
CA VAL A 45 -9.82 7.14 17.94
C VAL A 45 -8.43 7.43 18.47
N LEU A 46 -7.48 7.72 17.57
CA LEU A 46 -6.11 7.99 17.95
C LEU A 46 -5.95 9.41 18.50
N PRO A 47 -5.01 9.66 19.43
CA PRO A 47 -4.62 11.02 19.80
C PRO A 47 -4.03 11.75 18.59
N ASN A 48 -4.03 13.08 18.61
CA ASN A 48 -3.42 13.88 17.55
C ASN A 48 -1.88 13.76 17.63
N SER A 49 -1.22 13.46 16.51
CA SER A 49 0.24 13.40 16.40
C SER A 49 0.90 14.78 16.49
N GLY A 50 0.14 15.85 16.24
CA GLY A 50 0.65 17.22 16.08
C GLY A 50 1.39 17.47 14.77
N LYS A 51 1.50 16.45 13.90
CA LYS A 51 2.21 16.50 12.61
C LYS A 51 1.26 16.53 11.41
N ALA A 52 0.00 16.18 11.61
CA ALA A 52 -1.05 16.12 10.61
C ALA A 52 -1.59 17.51 10.15
N ALA A 53 -0.86 18.61 10.38
CA ALA A 53 -1.40 19.97 10.43
C ALA A 53 -1.68 20.65 9.06
N SER A 54 -1.26 20.04 7.95
CA SER A 54 -1.66 20.49 6.61
C SER A 54 -1.54 19.30 5.69
N GLU A 55 -2.57 19.06 4.87
CA GLU A 55 -2.80 17.91 4.01
C GLU A 55 -1.53 17.31 3.36
N VAL A 56 -1.57 15.98 3.13
CA VAL A 56 -0.53 15.12 2.48
C VAL A 56 0.52 14.47 3.41
N ALA A 57 0.15 14.07 4.63
CA ALA A 57 0.86 12.97 5.28
C ALA A 57 0.29 11.64 4.77
N THR A 58 1.15 10.79 4.17
CA THR A 58 0.76 9.43 3.80
C THR A 58 0.77 8.58 5.06
N THR A 59 -0.39 8.06 5.43
CA THR A 59 -0.54 7.24 6.62
C THR A 59 -0.76 5.78 6.29
N ARG A 60 0.00 4.91 6.96
CA ARG A 60 -0.05 3.47 6.76
C ARG A 60 -0.32 2.72 8.04
N LEU A 61 -1.01 1.59 7.91
CA LEU A 61 -1.35 0.71 9.02
C LEU A 61 -0.40 -0.48 9.04
N GLY A 62 0.19 -0.74 10.22
CA GLY A 62 0.99 -1.93 10.46
C GLY A 62 0.36 -2.83 11.50
N TYR A 63 0.00 -4.05 11.12
CA TYR A 63 -0.53 -5.03 12.05
C TYR A 63 -0.18 -6.46 11.62
N ASP A 64 0.47 -7.19 12.53
CA ASP A 64 0.76 -8.61 12.37
C ASP A 64 0.16 -9.39 13.56
N PRO A 65 -1.04 -9.98 13.40
CA PRO A 65 -1.71 -10.73 14.46
C PRO A 65 -0.93 -11.97 14.92
N ALA A 66 0.01 -12.48 14.13
CA ALA A 66 0.81 -13.65 14.50
C ALA A 66 1.97 -13.28 15.45
N VAL A 67 2.40 -12.02 15.45
CA VAL A 67 3.54 -11.54 16.26
C VAL A 67 3.08 -10.78 17.50
N SER A 68 2.06 -9.94 17.37
CA SER A 68 1.63 -9.04 18.45
C SER A 68 0.14 -8.73 18.39
N SER A 69 -0.47 -8.48 19.55
CA SER A 69 -1.83 -7.91 19.64
C SER A 69 -1.86 -6.41 19.35
N HIS A 70 -0.71 -5.78 19.16
CA HIS A 70 -0.57 -4.35 18.95
C HIS A 70 -0.46 -4.01 17.48
N PHE A 71 -1.28 -3.07 17.04
CA PHE A 71 -1.14 -2.40 15.75
C PHE A 71 -0.36 -1.08 15.92
N TYR A 72 0.14 -0.61 14.78
CA TYR A 72 0.92 0.60 14.63
C TYR A 72 0.34 1.45 13.50
N VAL A 73 0.41 2.78 13.64
CA VAL A 73 0.07 3.70 12.55
C VAL A 73 1.27 4.58 12.26
N PHE A 74 1.70 4.58 11.00
CA PHE A 74 2.84 5.33 10.52
C PHE A 74 2.34 6.58 9.81
N GLU A 75 2.77 7.75 10.25
CA GLU A 75 2.53 9.02 9.57
C GLU A 75 3.85 9.47 8.95
N LEU A 76 3.98 9.27 7.63
CA LEU A 76 5.15 9.69 6.87
C LEU A 76 5.06 11.20 6.63
N VAL A 77 5.97 11.94 7.26
CA VAL A 77 5.99 13.41 7.25
C VAL A 77 6.85 13.88 6.10
N ASN A 78 6.28 14.72 5.25
CA ASN A 78 6.91 15.28 4.06
C ASN A 78 7.37 16.72 4.31
N GLU A 79 8.36 17.19 3.55
CA GLU A 79 8.77 18.59 3.55
C GLU A 79 7.63 19.49 3.05
N GLN A 80 7.34 20.59 3.78
CA GLN A 80 6.36 21.60 3.39
C GLN A 80 6.95 22.51 2.30
N GLU A 81 7.10 22.01 1.08
CA GLU A 81 7.37 22.85 -0.09
C GLU A 81 6.40 22.53 -1.24
N PHE A 82 6.10 23.52 -2.07
CA PHE A 82 5.14 23.51 -3.18
C PHE A 82 5.52 22.58 -4.36
N TYR A 83 6.28 21.51 -4.11
CA TYR A 83 6.66 20.53 -5.12
C TYR A 83 5.66 19.37 -5.17
N TRP A 84 5.48 18.83 -6.36
CA TRP A 84 4.59 17.71 -6.64
C TRP A 84 5.02 16.41 -5.92
N ASP A 85 6.32 16.28 -5.58
CA ASP A 85 6.89 15.11 -4.89
C ASP A 85 7.87 15.53 -3.77
N PRO A 86 7.38 15.81 -2.55
CA PRO A 86 8.21 16.21 -1.43
C PRO A 86 9.01 15.02 -0.85
N ASP A 87 10.22 15.31 -0.35
CA ASP A 87 11.03 14.32 0.37
C ASP A 87 10.39 13.99 1.71
N ILE A 88 10.43 12.73 2.11
CA ILE A 88 10.10 12.36 3.49
C ILE A 88 11.17 12.98 4.39
N VAL A 89 10.75 13.67 5.45
CA VAL A 89 11.65 14.30 6.43
C VAL A 89 11.59 13.63 7.81
N GLY A 90 10.61 12.76 8.04
CA GLY A 90 10.47 12.02 9.29
C GLY A 90 9.25 11.11 9.30
N VAL A 91 9.08 10.41 10.42
CA VAL A 91 7.91 9.57 10.68
C VAL A 91 7.40 9.82 12.09
N ALA A 92 6.10 9.89 12.26
CA ALA A 92 5.46 9.70 13.55
C ALA A 92 4.82 8.31 13.60
N VAL A 93 5.17 7.51 14.59
CA VAL A 93 4.62 6.15 14.76
C VAL A 93 3.75 6.11 16.01
N TYR A 94 2.48 5.78 15.84
CA TYR A 94 1.58 5.42 16.93
C TYR A 94 1.76 3.95 17.27
N SER A 95 1.84 3.63 18.57
CA SER A 95 1.73 2.26 19.06
C SER A 95 0.47 2.11 19.90
N SER A 96 -0.33 1.09 19.59
CA SER A 96 -1.48 0.73 20.43
C SER A 96 -1.11 0.12 21.79
N GLU A 97 0.16 -0.25 21.99
CA GLU A 97 0.69 -0.68 23.29
C GLU A 97 0.86 0.50 24.24
N THR A 98 1.49 1.58 23.76
CA THR A 98 1.78 2.78 24.56
C THR A 98 0.64 3.79 24.54
N GLY A 99 -0.24 3.69 23.54
CA GLY A 99 -1.31 4.65 23.30
C GLY A 99 -0.81 6.03 22.84
N GLY A 100 0.46 6.14 22.44
CA GLY A 100 1.11 7.41 22.11
C GLY A 100 1.86 7.39 20.78
N TRP A 101 2.20 8.60 20.31
CA TRP A 101 3.02 8.81 19.12
C TRP A 101 4.48 9.05 19.49
N VAL A 102 5.39 8.47 18.71
CA VAL A 102 6.82 8.77 18.75
C VAL A 102 7.23 9.34 17.41
N TYR A 103 7.80 10.55 17.42
CA TYR A 103 8.33 11.19 16.21
C TYR A 103 9.84 11.01 16.12
N LYS A 104 10.31 10.67 14.92
CA LYS A 104 11.73 10.58 14.57
C LYS A 104 11.97 11.27 13.24
N GLU A 105 13.03 12.07 13.18
CA GLU A 105 13.51 12.62 11.92
C GLU A 105 14.10 11.51 11.06
N LYS A 106 14.01 11.70 9.74
CA LYS A 106 14.54 10.77 8.76
C LYS A 106 16.02 10.53 8.99
N LYS A 107 16.41 9.25 8.93
CA LYS A 107 17.82 8.81 8.97
C LYS A 107 18.32 8.21 7.66
N TRP A 108 17.48 8.14 6.62
CA TRP A 108 17.95 7.77 5.29
C TRP A 108 18.95 8.80 4.78
N ASN A 109 20.08 8.31 4.25
CA ASN A 109 21.07 9.15 3.60
C ASN A 109 20.68 9.55 2.17
N ALA A 110 19.61 8.97 1.62
CA ALA A 110 19.08 9.26 0.30
C ALA A 110 17.80 10.10 0.39
N GLN A 111 17.48 10.85 -0.67
CA GLN A 111 16.12 11.39 -0.83
C GLN A 111 15.17 10.23 -1.11
N ILE A 112 14.07 10.16 -0.35
CA ILE A 112 13.05 9.13 -0.42
C ILE A 112 11.72 9.85 -0.59
N ARG A 113 11.17 9.76 -1.78
CA ARG A 113 9.89 10.38 -2.13
C ARG A 113 8.84 9.30 -2.26
N LEU A 114 7.66 9.62 -1.78
CA LEU A 114 6.52 8.76 -2.01
C LEU A 114 6.12 8.86 -3.47
N ILE A 115 5.96 7.71 -4.08
CA ILE A 115 5.32 7.55 -5.38
C ILE A 115 3.80 7.61 -5.12
N ASP A 116 3.03 8.24 -6.02
CA ASP A 116 1.63 8.69 -5.88
C ASP A 116 0.68 7.76 -5.05
N HIS A 117 -0.35 8.36 -4.46
CA HIS A 117 -1.16 7.96 -3.32
C HIS A 117 -2.00 6.67 -3.43
N ARG A 118 -1.78 5.82 -4.45
CA ARG A 118 -2.52 4.57 -4.70
C ARG A 118 -1.81 3.29 -4.25
N PHE A 119 -0.53 3.36 -3.89
CA PHE A 119 0.30 2.16 -3.80
C PHE A 119 0.30 1.47 -2.44
N ALA A 120 0.43 0.16 -2.48
CA ALA A 120 0.40 -0.74 -1.34
C ALA A 120 1.57 -0.50 -0.38
N SER A 121 1.31 -0.68 0.90
CA SER A 121 2.34 -0.84 1.91
C SER A 121 2.25 -2.25 2.49
N VAL A 122 3.38 -2.79 2.93
CA VAL A 122 3.43 -4.10 3.56
C VAL A 122 4.07 -3.99 4.93
N PHE A 123 3.33 -4.37 5.96
CA PHE A 123 3.90 -4.53 7.29
C PHE A 123 4.40 -5.96 7.47
N LEU A 124 5.69 -6.11 7.72
CA LEU A 124 6.35 -7.40 7.84
C LEU A 124 7.52 -7.29 8.84
N ASN A 125 7.65 -8.27 9.74
CA ASN A 125 8.76 -8.37 10.69
C ASN A 125 8.98 -7.12 11.56
N GLY A 126 7.91 -6.36 11.87
CA GLY A 126 8.02 -5.11 12.64
C GLY A 126 8.48 -3.90 11.81
N TYR A 127 8.47 -4.01 10.49
CA TYR A 127 8.82 -2.92 9.59
C TYR A 127 7.70 -2.63 8.61
N LEU A 128 7.46 -1.34 8.36
CA LEU A 128 6.66 -0.87 7.23
C LEU A 128 7.55 -0.84 5.98
N HIS A 129 7.08 -1.47 4.92
CA HIS A 129 7.69 -1.46 3.59
C HIS A 129 6.80 -0.72 2.62
N PHE A 130 7.39 0.12 1.79
CA PHE A 130 6.70 0.82 0.71
C PHE A 130 7.68 1.11 -0.42
N GLU A 131 7.18 1.17 -1.66
CA GLU A 131 7.99 1.59 -2.79
C GLU A 131 8.17 3.10 -2.77
N ALA A 132 9.35 3.56 -3.12
CA ALA A 132 9.71 4.97 -3.11
C ALA A 132 10.64 5.32 -4.27
N ASP A 133 10.58 6.57 -4.70
CA ASP A 133 11.58 7.15 -5.59
C ASP A 133 12.81 7.55 -4.77
N CYS A 134 13.92 6.88 -5.10
CA CYS A 134 15.25 7.16 -4.60
C CYS A 134 16.00 8.00 -5.65
N ARG A 135 15.95 9.35 -5.57
CA ARG A 135 16.58 10.24 -6.60
C ARG A 135 18.01 9.79 -6.94
N GLY A 136 18.23 9.49 -8.22
CA GLY A 136 19.54 9.11 -8.77
C GLY A 136 19.68 7.61 -9.11
N SER A 137 18.66 6.79 -8.87
CA SER A 137 18.62 5.37 -9.22
C SER A 137 17.21 4.91 -9.64
N SER A 138 17.07 3.64 -10.02
CA SER A 138 15.77 2.93 -10.10
C SER A 138 14.98 3.09 -8.78
N PRO A 139 13.65 2.87 -8.79
CA PRO A 139 12.85 2.79 -7.57
C PRO A 139 13.47 1.87 -6.53
N CYS A 140 13.09 2.08 -5.27
CA CYS A 140 13.62 1.32 -4.16
C CYS A 140 12.50 0.94 -3.21
N LEU A 141 12.71 -0.14 -2.44
CA LEU A 141 11.85 -0.45 -1.32
C LEU A 141 12.38 0.26 -0.08
N ALA A 142 11.63 1.26 0.38
CA ALA A 142 11.90 1.99 1.61
C ALA A 142 11.30 1.23 2.80
N VAL A 143 12.04 1.22 3.91
CA VAL A 143 11.70 0.46 5.12
C VAL A 143 11.94 1.29 6.38
N VAL A 144 10.95 1.29 7.28
CA VAL A 144 11.02 1.94 8.60
C VAL A 144 10.44 1.03 9.68
N ASP A 145 11.08 0.97 10.85
CA ASP A 145 10.61 0.16 11.98
C ASP A 145 9.50 0.86 12.80
N THR A 146 8.86 0.09 13.67
CA THR A 146 7.79 0.57 14.58
C THR A 146 8.24 1.61 15.60
N GLU A 147 9.55 1.84 15.78
CA GLU A 147 10.10 2.85 16.69
C GLU A 147 10.56 4.13 15.94
N GLY A 148 10.58 4.10 14.61
CA GLY A 148 11.18 5.14 13.77
C GLY A 148 12.70 5.25 13.93
N GLU A 149 13.37 4.22 14.43
CA GLU A 149 14.79 4.23 14.76
C GLU A 149 15.65 3.64 13.63
N THR A 150 15.17 2.58 13.01
CA THR A 150 15.83 1.87 11.91
C THR A 150 15.21 2.25 10.58
N TRP A 151 16.06 2.71 9.66
CA TRP A 151 15.68 3.14 8.33
C TRP A 151 16.55 2.41 7.32
N MET A 152 15.94 1.70 6.38
CA MET A 152 16.65 0.93 5.37
C MET A 152 16.01 1.17 4.00
N ASN A 153 16.79 0.93 2.95
CA ASN A 153 16.27 0.82 1.61
C ASN A 153 17.05 -0.24 0.84
N PHE A 154 16.37 -0.91 -0.08
CA PHE A 154 16.97 -1.89 -0.97
C PHE A 154 16.45 -1.73 -2.39
N GLY A 155 17.26 -2.18 -3.35
CA GLY A 155 16.86 -2.18 -4.74
C GLY A 155 15.68 -3.13 -4.95
N VAL A 156 14.76 -2.70 -5.80
CA VAL A 156 13.76 -3.59 -6.38
C VAL A 156 14.23 -4.03 -7.78
N PRO A 157 13.70 -5.14 -8.32
CA PRO A 157 13.91 -5.49 -9.72
C PRO A 157 13.53 -4.34 -10.64
N ASP A 158 14.25 -4.19 -11.76
CA ASP A 158 13.96 -3.13 -12.74
C ASP A 158 12.52 -3.22 -13.26
N GLY A 159 11.93 -2.07 -13.58
CA GLY A 159 10.54 -1.96 -14.03
C GLY A 159 10.38 -0.86 -15.06
N LEU A 160 9.29 -0.92 -15.82
CA LEU A 160 8.89 0.13 -16.77
C LEU A 160 8.17 1.28 -16.08
N PHE A 161 7.47 0.99 -14.99
CA PHE A 161 6.65 1.93 -14.24
C PHE A 161 6.85 1.70 -12.74
N ASP A 162 6.08 2.41 -11.92
CA ASP A 162 6.01 2.15 -10.49
C ASP A 162 5.45 0.75 -10.24
N GLY A 163 6.08 0.03 -9.32
CA GLY A 163 5.71 -1.33 -9.00
C GLY A 163 4.54 -1.44 -8.02
N PHE A 164 4.31 -2.67 -7.61
CA PHE A 164 3.30 -3.01 -6.62
C PHE A 164 3.83 -4.06 -5.67
N ILE A 165 3.79 -3.75 -4.38
CA ILE A 165 4.23 -4.67 -3.33
C ILE A 165 3.05 -5.30 -2.62
N GLN A 166 3.18 -6.58 -2.27
CA GLN A 166 2.20 -7.22 -1.39
C GLN A 166 2.80 -8.39 -0.63
N TRP A 167 2.28 -8.64 0.57
CA TRP A 167 2.51 -9.89 1.26
C TRP A 167 1.65 -11.00 0.67
N SER A 168 2.28 -12.09 0.23
CA SER A 168 1.60 -13.28 -0.25
C SER A 168 2.44 -14.51 0.08
N GLN A 169 1.80 -15.59 0.52
CA GLN A 169 2.41 -16.89 0.80
C GLN A 169 3.63 -16.77 1.73
N GLY A 170 3.51 -15.94 2.77
CA GLY A 170 4.58 -15.72 3.75
C GLY A 170 5.76 -14.88 3.27
N ARG A 171 5.72 -14.33 2.05
CA ARG A 171 6.85 -13.58 1.45
C ARG A 171 6.40 -12.28 0.80
N LEU A 172 7.33 -11.33 0.74
CA LEU A 172 7.12 -10.09 0.02
C LEU A 172 7.19 -10.34 -1.49
N HIS A 173 6.13 -9.97 -2.19
CA HIS A 173 6.03 -10.01 -3.64
C HIS A 173 6.16 -8.60 -4.20
N TYR A 174 6.81 -8.49 -5.35
CA TYR A 174 6.93 -7.26 -6.14
C TYR A 174 6.47 -7.53 -7.56
N ALA A 175 5.42 -6.84 -8.00
CA ALA A 175 4.92 -6.91 -9.36
C ALA A 175 5.24 -5.62 -10.11
N ASN A 176 5.63 -5.75 -11.37
CA ASN A 176 5.89 -4.62 -12.27
C ASN A 176 5.68 -5.07 -13.72
N PHE A 177 5.90 -4.14 -14.65
CA PHE A 177 6.00 -4.38 -16.08
C PHE A 177 7.47 -4.33 -16.53
N GLN A 178 7.85 -5.22 -17.44
CA GLN A 178 9.18 -5.25 -18.06
C GLN A 178 9.07 -5.46 -19.57
N ARG A 179 10.19 -5.30 -20.28
CA ARG A 179 10.32 -5.75 -21.67
C ARG A 179 10.99 -7.11 -21.71
N ASP A 180 10.40 -8.07 -22.42
CA ASP A 180 11.08 -9.33 -22.72
C ASP A 180 12.18 -9.15 -23.79
N GLU A 181 12.92 -10.22 -24.09
CA GLU A 181 14.02 -10.20 -25.07
C GLU A 181 13.58 -9.78 -26.47
N ASP A 182 12.31 -10.02 -26.81
CA ASP A 182 11.69 -9.67 -28.09
C ASP A 182 11.10 -8.23 -28.09
N GLY A 183 11.18 -7.52 -26.95
CA GLY A 183 10.66 -6.17 -26.77
C GLY A 183 9.16 -6.08 -26.46
N PHE A 184 8.48 -7.19 -26.18
CA PHE A 184 7.09 -7.16 -25.74
C PHE A 184 6.99 -6.77 -24.26
N THR A 185 5.92 -6.06 -23.91
CA THR A 185 5.63 -5.76 -22.51
C THR A 185 5.10 -7.02 -21.81
N ILE A 186 5.72 -7.34 -20.68
CA ILE A 186 5.35 -8.46 -19.81
C ILE A 186 5.02 -7.95 -18.41
N VAL A 187 4.05 -8.59 -17.76
CA VAL A 187 3.91 -8.52 -16.31
C VAL A 187 4.87 -9.51 -15.69
N VAL A 188 5.61 -9.06 -14.68
CA VAL A 188 6.55 -9.85 -13.90
C VAL A 188 6.15 -9.80 -12.43
N VAL A 189 6.33 -10.92 -11.74
CA VAL A 189 6.17 -11.02 -10.28
C VAL A 189 7.44 -11.63 -9.72
N TYR A 190 8.11 -10.87 -8.85
CA TYR A 190 9.27 -11.30 -8.09
C TYR A 190 8.89 -11.57 -6.64
N VAL A 191 9.67 -12.44 -6.00
CA VAL A 191 9.57 -12.75 -4.58
C VAL A 191 10.89 -12.44 -3.91
N LEU A 192 10.83 -11.77 -2.77
CA LEU A 192 12.00 -11.59 -1.92
C LEU A 192 12.27 -12.91 -1.20
N GLU A 193 13.20 -13.70 -1.72
CA GLU A 193 13.50 -15.06 -1.24
C GLU A 193 14.29 -15.02 0.06
N ASN A 194 15.22 -14.08 0.16
CA ASN A 194 16.06 -13.89 1.34
C ASN A 194 16.13 -12.41 1.70
N TYR A 195 15.56 -12.08 2.86
CA TYR A 195 15.47 -10.72 3.35
C TYR A 195 16.84 -10.13 3.69
N GLN A 196 17.76 -10.94 4.23
CA GLN A 196 19.10 -10.49 4.62
C GLN A 196 20.00 -10.22 3.42
N SER A 197 19.99 -11.10 2.41
CA SER A 197 20.76 -10.90 1.17
C SER A 197 20.06 -9.99 0.17
N ARG A 198 18.80 -9.63 0.41
CA ARG A 198 17.96 -8.77 -0.46
C ARG A 198 17.80 -9.37 -1.86
N GLU A 199 17.66 -10.69 -1.91
CA GLU A 199 17.62 -11.45 -3.14
C GLU A 199 16.19 -11.59 -3.67
N TRP A 200 15.94 -10.99 -4.84
CA TRP A 200 14.68 -11.11 -5.57
C TRP A 200 14.78 -12.22 -6.61
N VAL A 201 13.81 -13.14 -6.59
CA VAL A 201 13.71 -14.25 -7.54
C VAL A 201 12.44 -14.10 -8.36
N LEU A 202 12.56 -14.25 -9.69
CA LEU A 202 11.41 -14.22 -10.58
C LEU A 202 10.50 -15.42 -10.29
N LYS A 203 9.25 -15.15 -9.89
CA LYS A 203 8.23 -16.17 -9.64
C LYS A 203 7.36 -16.40 -10.87
N HIS A 204 6.96 -15.33 -11.56
CA HIS A 204 6.04 -15.44 -12.68
C HIS A 204 6.29 -14.37 -13.74
N SER A 205 6.04 -14.72 -15.00
CA SER A 205 6.00 -13.77 -16.12
C SER A 205 4.93 -14.13 -17.14
N VAL A 206 4.31 -13.11 -17.72
CA VAL A 206 3.26 -13.26 -18.75
C VAL A 206 3.19 -12.01 -19.63
N LYS A 207 3.02 -12.17 -20.95
CA LYS A 207 2.83 -11.03 -21.87
C LYS A 207 1.52 -10.33 -21.54
N THR A 208 1.52 -9.00 -21.61
CA THR A 208 0.31 -8.20 -21.35
C THR A 208 -0.83 -8.60 -22.26
N SER A 209 -0.55 -9.02 -23.50
CA SER A 209 -1.54 -9.52 -24.47
C SER A 209 -2.26 -10.81 -24.07
N TYR A 210 -1.79 -11.55 -23.06
CA TYR A 210 -2.51 -12.71 -22.51
C TYR A 210 -3.40 -12.37 -21.31
N ILE A 211 -3.20 -11.19 -20.71
CA ILE A 211 -3.92 -10.76 -19.50
C ILE A 211 -4.85 -9.58 -19.73
N ILE A 212 -4.55 -8.74 -20.71
CA ILE A 212 -5.33 -7.57 -21.13
C ILE A 212 -5.85 -7.86 -22.54
N GLU A 213 -7.12 -7.57 -22.78
CA GLU A 213 -7.76 -7.83 -24.07
C GLU A 213 -7.10 -7.03 -25.19
N ALA A 214 -6.93 -7.65 -26.37
CA ALA A 214 -6.27 -7.03 -27.52
C ALA A 214 -6.86 -5.68 -27.96
N PRO A 215 -8.20 -5.48 -27.99
CA PRO A 215 -8.77 -4.17 -28.34
C PRO A 215 -8.33 -3.03 -27.42
N LEU A 216 -7.99 -3.31 -26.14
CA LEU A 216 -7.47 -2.32 -25.21
C LEU A 216 -6.02 -1.97 -25.53
N LEU A 217 -5.18 -2.97 -25.82
CA LEU A 217 -3.77 -2.74 -26.17
C LEU A 217 -3.58 -2.05 -27.53
N GLU A 218 -4.55 -2.18 -28.43
CA GLU A 218 -4.59 -1.49 -29.72
C GLU A 218 -5.26 -0.11 -29.65
N TRP A 219 -5.87 0.23 -28.52
CA TRP A 219 -6.48 1.54 -28.33
C TRP A 219 -5.39 2.60 -28.16
N VAL A 220 -5.43 3.62 -29.03
CA VAL A 220 -4.35 4.62 -29.17
C VAL A 220 -4.08 5.39 -27.88
N ASP A 221 -5.11 5.60 -27.07
CA ASP A 221 -5.01 6.35 -25.82
C ASP A 221 -4.81 5.42 -24.60
N PHE A 222 -4.65 4.11 -24.78
CA PHE A 222 -4.37 3.18 -23.68
C PHE A 222 -2.91 3.29 -23.23
N HIS A 223 -2.72 3.61 -21.97
CA HIS A 223 -1.44 3.82 -21.34
C HIS A 223 -1.35 3.01 -20.05
N LEU A 224 -0.49 1.97 -20.03
CA LEU A 224 -0.36 1.08 -18.87
C LEU A 224 -0.04 1.82 -17.56
N ASP A 225 0.65 2.95 -17.61
CA ASP A 225 0.96 3.81 -16.46
C ASP A 225 -0.26 4.58 -15.92
N ARG A 226 -1.33 4.72 -16.71
CA ARG A 226 -2.52 5.52 -16.34
C ARG A 226 -3.81 4.72 -16.28
N ASP A 227 -3.89 3.67 -17.09
CA ASP A 227 -5.11 2.91 -17.35
C ASP A 227 -5.09 1.52 -16.71
N PHE A 228 -4.01 1.15 -16.02
CA PHE A 228 -3.89 -0.09 -15.26
C PHE A 228 -3.64 0.25 -13.79
N ASP A 229 -4.48 -0.28 -12.91
CA ASP A 229 -4.28 -0.17 -11.46
C ASP A 229 -4.17 -1.57 -10.84
N TRP A 230 -3.09 -1.81 -10.10
CA TRP A 230 -2.95 -3.00 -9.26
C TRP A 230 -3.95 -2.95 -8.10
N ILE A 231 -4.62 -4.06 -7.83
CA ILE A 231 -5.54 -4.18 -6.69
C ILE A 231 -4.91 -5.04 -5.61
N ALA A 232 -4.56 -6.27 -5.95
CA ALA A 232 -4.00 -7.21 -5.00
C ALA A 232 -3.30 -8.41 -5.65
N ILE A 233 -2.31 -8.96 -4.97
CA ILE A 233 -1.86 -10.34 -5.10
C ILE A 233 -2.51 -11.12 -3.96
N HIS A 234 -3.22 -12.20 -4.27
CA HIS A 234 -3.94 -12.96 -3.24
C HIS A 234 -2.99 -13.44 -2.13
N PRO A 235 -3.34 -13.27 -0.85
CA PRO A 235 -2.43 -13.56 0.26
C PRO A 235 -1.99 -15.03 0.31
N GLU A 236 -2.82 -15.96 -0.15
CA GLU A 236 -2.53 -17.41 -0.07
C GLU A 236 -2.40 -18.11 -1.43
N CYS A 237 -2.75 -17.44 -2.54
CA CYS A 237 -2.92 -18.09 -3.83
C CYS A 237 -2.16 -17.35 -4.91
N ASN A 238 -1.83 -18.05 -5.99
CA ASN A 238 -1.16 -17.46 -7.12
C ASN A 238 -2.16 -16.71 -8.03
N MET A 239 -2.78 -15.65 -7.49
CA MET A 239 -3.76 -14.83 -8.20
C MET A 239 -3.40 -13.34 -8.10
N ILE A 240 -3.57 -12.63 -9.20
CA ILE A 240 -3.38 -11.18 -9.32
C ILE A 240 -4.73 -10.56 -9.64
N PHE A 241 -5.06 -9.48 -8.97
CA PHE A 241 -6.24 -8.66 -9.18
C PHE A 241 -5.80 -7.28 -9.63
N PHE A 242 -6.43 -6.76 -10.67
CA PHE A 242 -6.17 -5.45 -11.24
C PHE A 242 -7.41 -4.91 -11.93
N THR A 243 -7.45 -3.59 -12.15
CA THR A 243 -8.47 -2.93 -12.98
C THR A 243 -7.86 -2.28 -14.20
N THR A 244 -8.67 -2.19 -15.25
CA THR A 244 -8.39 -1.34 -16.43
C THR A 244 -9.41 -0.20 -16.51
N SER A 245 -8.94 1.03 -16.76
CA SER A 245 -9.72 2.28 -16.63
C SER A 245 -10.88 2.43 -17.62
N TRP A 246 -10.85 1.73 -18.76
CA TRP A 246 -11.82 1.88 -19.86
C TRP A 246 -13.27 1.53 -19.45
N ASP A 247 -13.44 0.59 -18.53
CA ASP A 247 -14.73 0.03 -18.12
C ASP A 247 -14.81 -0.27 -16.61
N ALA A 248 -13.79 0.14 -15.84
CA ALA A 248 -13.60 -0.24 -14.44
C ALA A 248 -13.72 -1.77 -14.25
N THR A 249 -13.27 -2.54 -15.24
CA THR A 249 -13.35 -3.99 -15.20
C THR A 249 -12.40 -4.53 -14.15
N PHE A 250 -12.99 -5.20 -13.16
CA PHE A 250 -12.22 -5.99 -12.20
C PHE A 250 -11.79 -7.31 -12.82
N THR A 251 -10.48 -7.49 -12.97
CA THR A 251 -9.88 -8.67 -13.57
C THR A 251 -9.09 -9.48 -12.55
N CYS A 252 -9.27 -10.79 -12.58
CA CYS A 252 -8.46 -11.75 -11.85
C CYS A 252 -7.64 -12.57 -12.84
N TYR A 253 -6.34 -12.67 -12.62
CA TYR A 253 -5.45 -13.53 -13.36
C TYR A 253 -4.87 -14.60 -12.43
N ASN A 254 -5.07 -15.87 -12.79
CA ASN A 254 -4.49 -17.02 -12.09
C ASN A 254 -3.14 -17.39 -12.72
N MET A 255 -2.06 -17.30 -11.95
CA MET A 255 -0.70 -17.56 -12.45
C MET A 255 -0.44 -19.05 -12.72
N ASP A 256 -1.11 -19.96 -12.00
CA ASP A 256 -0.94 -21.41 -12.15
C ASP A 256 -1.62 -21.91 -13.43
N SER A 257 -2.88 -21.56 -13.64
CA SER A 257 -3.63 -21.97 -14.83
C SER A 257 -3.39 -21.06 -16.03
N ARG A 258 -2.78 -19.88 -15.82
CA ARG A 258 -2.60 -18.82 -16.82
C ARG A 258 -3.94 -18.38 -17.44
N GLN A 259 -4.99 -18.37 -16.63
CA GLN A 259 -6.34 -17.98 -17.06
C GLN A 259 -6.72 -16.63 -16.47
N VAL A 260 -7.36 -15.82 -17.32
CA VAL A 260 -8.00 -14.57 -16.94
C VAL A 260 -9.47 -14.83 -16.65
N LYS A 261 -9.97 -14.25 -15.57
CA LYS A 261 -11.38 -14.26 -15.21
C LYS A 261 -11.86 -12.83 -14.97
N LEU A 262 -12.84 -12.42 -15.77
CA LEU A 262 -13.60 -11.20 -15.59
C LEU A 262 -14.55 -11.35 -14.40
N ILE A 263 -14.50 -10.43 -13.44
CA ILE A 263 -15.34 -10.49 -12.23
C ILE A 263 -16.52 -9.49 -12.27
N SER A 264 -16.49 -8.51 -13.20
CA SER A 264 -17.54 -7.49 -13.52
C SER A 264 -17.23 -6.07 -13.01
N GLY A 265 -17.98 -5.10 -13.55
CA GLY A 265 -17.81 -3.66 -13.35
C GLY A 265 -18.46 -3.19 -12.07
N LEU A 266 -17.69 -2.54 -11.22
CA LEU A 266 -18.20 -1.93 -9.99
C LEU A 266 -19.11 -0.74 -10.33
N GLU A 267 -20.23 -0.61 -9.61
CA GLU A 267 -21.04 0.64 -9.61
C GLU A 267 -20.27 1.83 -9.01
N VAL A 268 -19.16 1.55 -8.31
CA VAL A 268 -18.30 2.54 -7.67
C VAL A 268 -17.01 2.64 -8.47
N HIS A 269 -16.83 3.79 -9.12
CA HIS A 269 -15.78 4.03 -10.10
C HIS A 269 -14.47 4.59 -9.52
N GLU A 270 -14.34 4.73 -8.20
CA GLU A 270 -13.21 5.45 -7.62
C GLU A 270 -12.31 4.54 -6.76
N PRO A 271 -11.09 4.21 -7.23
CA PRO A 271 -10.05 3.57 -6.42
C PRO A 271 -9.63 4.47 -5.24
N PRO A 272 -8.95 3.93 -4.20
CA PRO A 272 -8.31 2.61 -4.15
C PRO A 272 -9.21 1.46 -3.69
N TYR A 273 -9.01 0.27 -4.30
CA TYR A 273 -9.57 -0.99 -3.83
C TYR A 273 -8.65 -1.62 -2.79
N MET A 274 -9.19 -2.06 -1.66
CA MET A 274 -8.42 -2.61 -0.55
C MET A 274 -8.68 -4.11 -0.36
N PRO A 275 -7.66 -4.98 -0.33
CA PRO A 275 -7.82 -6.42 -0.08
C PRO A 275 -8.11 -6.71 1.40
N TYR A 276 -9.31 -6.38 1.85
CA TYR A 276 -9.75 -6.62 3.22
C TYR A 276 -10.07 -8.10 3.46
N VAL A 277 -9.44 -8.68 4.47
CA VAL A 277 -9.76 -10.02 5.00
C VAL A 277 -10.27 -9.86 6.43
N PRO A 278 -11.50 -10.31 6.76
CA PRO A 278 -12.07 -10.16 8.10
C PRO A 278 -11.19 -10.77 9.20
N LEU A 279 -10.98 -10.02 10.28
CA LEU A 279 -10.29 -10.48 11.49
C LEU A 279 -11.29 -10.63 12.63
N TYR A 280 -11.56 -11.85 13.06
CA TYR A 280 -12.47 -12.13 14.19
C TYR A 280 -11.77 -12.16 15.56
N ALA A 281 -10.46 -11.92 15.60
CA ALA A 281 -9.71 -11.86 16.85
C ALA A 281 -10.09 -10.61 17.66
N GLU A 282 -10.18 -10.78 18.98
CA GLU A 282 -10.49 -9.70 19.91
C GLU A 282 -9.24 -8.88 20.25
N LEU A 283 -9.32 -7.55 20.08
CA LEU A 283 -8.22 -6.62 20.35
C LEU A 283 -8.58 -5.68 21.49
N GLN A 284 -7.81 -5.74 22.58
CA GLN A 284 -8.02 -4.89 23.76
C GLN A 284 -7.83 -3.40 23.48
N SER A 285 -7.05 -3.06 22.44
CA SER A 285 -6.82 -1.69 21.99
C SER A 285 -8.02 -1.08 21.26
N LEU A 286 -8.96 -1.91 20.79
CA LEU A 286 -10.20 -1.46 20.15
C LEU A 286 -11.36 -1.49 21.16
N HIS A 287 -12.20 -0.45 21.13
CA HIS A 287 -13.33 -0.30 22.03
C HIS A 287 -14.61 0.12 21.29
N ILE A 288 -15.70 0.31 22.04
CA ILE A 288 -17.00 0.79 21.55
C ILE A 288 -17.03 2.33 21.66
#